data_AF-A0A820NKB7-F1
#
_entry.id   AF-A0A820NKB7-F1
#
_cell.length_a   1.000
_cell.length_b   1.000
_cell.length_c   1.000
_cell.angle_alpha   90.00
_cell.angle_beta   90.00
_cell.angle_gamma   90.00
#
_symmetry.space_group_name_H-M   'P 1'
#
loop_
_entity.id
_entity.type
_entity.pdbx_description
1 polymer ?
#
loop_
_entity_poly.entity_id
_entity_poly.type
_entity_poly.pdbx_seq_one_letter_code
_entity_poly.pdbx_strand_id
1 'polypeptide(L)'
;LETMGKLTGPALRWYQENLRSFINWSDAEKALRDRFKEFTSDSQLMQEFFYIYQEENQSVISFYENVIRKYRKSRQFITEQQVITVLQNGVKNSLKEHLIRNEKEIKKPEEWLQFAREEEYIQKRIQQKINVPHHEPKNLPFFERTL
;
A
#
# COMPACT_ATOMS: atom_id res chain seq x y z
N LEU A 1 -17.91 -36.75 4.45
CA LEU A 1 -17.14 -36.38 5.67
C LEU A 1 -15.70 -35.98 5.32
N GLU A 2 -15.45 -35.26 4.21
CA GLU A 2 -14.08 -34.94 3.75
C GLU A 2 -13.53 -33.57 4.23
N THR A 3 -14.35 -32.74 4.86
CA THR A 3 -13.92 -31.40 5.33
C THR A 3 -13.26 -31.39 6.71
N MET A 4 -13.35 -32.48 7.48
CA MET A 4 -12.77 -32.57 8.83
C MET A 4 -11.23 -32.57 8.84
N GLY A 5 -10.57 -32.88 7.71
CA GLY A 5 -9.11 -32.93 7.63
C GLY A 5 -8.41 -31.56 7.60
N LYS A 6 -9.16 -30.44 7.52
CA LYS A 6 -8.61 -29.09 7.36
C LYS A 6 -8.61 -28.26 8.64
N LEU A 7 -9.40 -28.62 9.65
CA LEU A 7 -9.48 -27.91 10.92
C LEU A 7 -8.63 -28.65 11.97
N THR A 8 -7.77 -27.93 12.68
CA THR A 8 -6.91 -28.50 13.74
C THR A 8 -7.00 -27.67 15.02
N GLY A 9 -6.63 -28.27 16.14
CA GLY A 9 -6.51 -27.56 17.42
C GLY A 9 -7.83 -26.94 17.93
N PRO A 10 -7.79 -25.72 18.49
CA PRO A 10 -8.97 -25.04 19.05
C PRO A 10 -10.10 -24.82 18.04
N ALA A 11 -9.78 -24.65 16.75
CA ALA A 11 -10.77 -24.47 15.69
C ALA A 11 -11.59 -25.75 15.45
N LEU A 12 -10.95 -26.92 15.49
CA LEU A 12 -11.64 -28.21 15.38
C LEU A 12 -12.56 -28.46 16.58
N ARG A 13 -12.07 -28.17 17.80
CA ARG A 13 -12.85 -28.34 19.03
C ARG A 13 -14.13 -27.50 19.01
N TRP A 14 -14.01 -26.22 18.65
CA TRP A 14 -15.16 -25.33 18.51
C TRP A 14 -16.15 -25.82 17.45
N TYR A 15 -15.67 -26.28 16.29
CA TYR A 15 -16.54 -26.80 15.22
C TYR A 15 -17.31 -28.04 15.67
N GLN A 16 -16.67 -28.95 16.42
CA GLN A 16 -17.31 -30.15 16.97
C GLN A 16 -18.40 -29.81 18.00
N GLU A 17 -18.16 -28.82 18.86
CA GLU A 17 -19.14 -28.36 19.86
C GLU A 17 -20.38 -27.71 19.22
N ASN A 18 -20.21 -27.05 18.06
CA ASN A 18 -21.28 -26.36 17.35
C ASN A 18 -21.87 -27.18 16.19
N LEU A 19 -21.42 -28.41 15.99
CA LEU A 19 -21.81 -29.24 14.84
C LEU A 19 -23.32 -29.53 14.81
N ARG A 20 -23.96 -29.56 15.98
CA ARG A 20 -25.41 -29.78 16.14
C ARG A 20 -26.25 -28.53 15.85
N SER A 21 -25.65 -27.33 15.83
CA SER A 21 -26.36 -26.09 15.53
C SER A 21 -26.33 -25.72 14.04
N PHE A 22 -25.56 -26.44 13.22
CA PHE A 22 -25.48 -26.24 11.78
C PHE A 22 -26.50 -27.14 11.06
N ILE A 23 -27.66 -26.58 10.71
CA ILE A 23 -28.75 -27.32 10.03
C ILE A 23 -28.38 -27.55 8.55
N ASN A 24 -27.64 -26.62 7.97
CA ASN A 24 -27.17 -26.69 6.58
C ASN A 24 -25.77 -26.05 6.45
N TRP A 25 -25.18 -26.18 5.25
CA TRP A 25 -23.86 -25.62 4.97
C TRP A 25 -23.81 -24.09 5.10
N SER A 26 -24.89 -23.37 4.77
CA SER A 26 -24.96 -21.92 4.90
C SER A 26 -24.83 -21.47 6.36
N ASP A 27 -25.43 -22.22 7.29
CA ASP A 27 -25.33 -21.93 8.73
C ASP A 27 -23.90 -22.18 9.24
N ALA A 28 -23.29 -23.28 8.82
CA ALA A 28 -21.89 -23.60 9.15
C ALA A 28 -20.92 -22.55 8.60
N GLU A 29 -21.10 -22.13 7.34
CA GLU A 29 -20.29 -21.10 6.71
C GLU A 29 -20.44 -19.76 7.41
N LYS A 30 -21.68 -19.35 7.73
CA LYS A 30 -21.95 -18.11 8.44
C LYS A 30 -21.32 -18.13 9.84
N ALA A 31 -21.48 -19.22 10.59
CA ALA A 31 -20.89 -19.34 11.92
C ALA A 31 -19.37 -19.32 11.89
N LEU A 32 -18.74 -19.98 10.90
CA LEU A 32 -17.29 -19.91 10.70
C LEU A 32 -16.84 -18.49 10.35
N ARG A 33 -17.56 -17.81 9.45
CA ARG A 33 -17.29 -16.41 9.11
C ARG A 33 -17.41 -15.53 10.36
N ASP A 34 -18.50 -15.61 11.09
CA ASP A 34 -18.73 -14.76 12.27
C ASP A 34 -17.71 -15.03 13.39
N ARG A 35 -17.28 -16.29 13.57
CA ARG A 35 -16.30 -16.68 14.60
C ARG A 35 -14.88 -16.18 14.29
N PHE A 36 -14.47 -16.25 13.02
CA PHE A 36 -13.10 -15.91 12.59
C PHE A 36 -13.00 -14.55 11.92
N LYS A 37 -14.12 -13.84 11.76
CA LYS A 37 -14.10 -12.43 11.39
C LYS A 37 -13.49 -11.67 12.56
N GLU A 38 -12.36 -11.03 12.30
CA GLU A 38 -11.83 -10.02 13.22
C GLU A 38 -12.93 -8.99 13.46
N PHE A 39 -13.42 -8.92 14.69
CA PHE A 39 -14.34 -7.86 15.12
C PHE A 39 -13.53 -6.59 15.38
N THR A 40 -12.99 -6.02 14.31
CA THR A 40 -12.45 -4.68 14.33
C THR A 40 -13.64 -3.74 14.18
N SER A 41 -13.90 -2.92 15.20
CA SER A 41 -14.98 -1.93 15.12
C SER A 41 -14.73 -0.95 13.97
N ASP A 42 -15.80 -0.42 13.37
CA ASP A 42 -15.68 0.51 12.23
C ASP A 42 -14.82 1.73 12.59
N SER A 43 -14.90 2.22 13.84
CA SER A 43 -14.06 3.32 14.35
C SER A 43 -12.58 2.96 14.39
N GLN A 44 -12.25 1.72 14.74
CA GLN A 44 -10.89 1.22 14.80
C GLN A 44 -10.32 0.99 13.40
N LEU A 45 -11.13 0.48 12.46
CA LEU A 45 -10.76 0.41 11.04
C LEU A 45 -10.50 1.80 10.44
N MET A 46 -11.32 2.80 10.80
CA MET A 46 -11.08 4.18 10.37
C MET A 46 -9.78 4.73 10.96
N GLN A 47 -9.56 4.59 12.26
CA GLN A 47 -8.33 5.06 12.91
C GLN A 47 -7.10 4.44 12.25
N GLU A 48 -7.06 3.11 12.12
CA GLU A 48 -5.95 2.42 11.47
C GLU A 48 -5.71 2.91 10.04
N PHE A 49 -6.77 3.27 9.32
CA PHE A 49 -6.64 3.79 7.96
C PHE A 49 -6.01 5.19 7.91
N PHE A 50 -6.36 6.07 8.85
CA PHE A 50 -5.76 7.42 8.92
C PHE A 50 -4.33 7.44 9.44
N TYR A 51 -3.88 6.38 10.12
CA TYR A 51 -2.49 6.21 10.57
C TYR A 51 -1.58 5.53 9.54
N ILE A 52 -2.01 5.41 8.29
CA ILE A 52 -1.17 4.84 7.23
C ILE A 52 -0.17 5.89 6.73
N TYR A 53 1.12 5.63 6.95
CA TYR A 53 2.24 6.41 6.45
C TYR A 53 3.19 5.55 5.62
N GLN A 54 3.90 6.17 4.69
CA GLN A 54 4.94 5.53 3.89
C GLN A 54 6.16 5.26 4.76
N GLU A 55 6.56 3.99 4.88
CA GLU A 55 7.74 3.60 5.65
C GLU A 55 9.05 4.09 4.98
N GLU A 56 10.13 4.24 5.76
CA GLU A 56 11.42 4.77 5.30
C GLU A 56 11.99 4.03 4.08
N ASN A 57 11.80 2.72 4.00
CA ASN A 57 12.30 1.89 2.89
C ASN A 57 11.23 1.53 1.86
N GLN A 58 9.99 1.98 2.06
CA GLN A 58 8.90 1.70 1.14
C GLN A 58 8.91 2.67 -0.04
N SER A 59 8.69 2.15 -1.25
CA SER A 59 8.52 2.97 -2.45
C SER A 59 7.12 3.62 -2.49
N VAL A 60 7.00 4.75 -3.19
CA VAL A 60 5.74 5.51 -3.26
C VAL A 60 4.62 4.71 -3.92
N ILE A 61 4.96 3.92 -4.94
CA ILE A 61 3.99 3.04 -5.63
C ILE A 61 3.47 1.99 -4.66
N SER A 62 4.37 1.28 -3.96
CA SER A 62 3.99 0.26 -2.98
C SER A 62 3.09 0.83 -1.88
N PHE A 63 3.40 2.04 -1.41
CA PHE A 63 2.57 2.77 -0.46
C PHE A 63 1.16 3.03 -1.02
N TYR A 64 1.05 3.59 -2.23
CA TYR A 64 -0.24 3.94 -2.84
C TYR A 64 -1.08 2.70 -3.15
N GLU A 65 -0.46 1.64 -3.68
CA GLU A 65 -1.13 0.36 -3.93
C GLU A 65 -1.69 -0.25 -2.63
N ASN A 66 -0.95 -0.15 -1.52
CA ASN A 66 -1.43 -0.65 -0.23
C ASN A 66 -2.64 0.14 0.27
N VAL A 67 -2.59 1.47 0.19
CA VAL A 67 -3.71 2.35 0.60
C VAL A 67 -4.96 2.07 -0.25
N ILE A 68 -4.81 2.01 -1.58
CA ILE A 68 -5.92 1.71 -2.51
C ILE A 68 -6.49 0.31 -2.26
N ARG A 69 -5.63 -0.69 -2.02
CA ARG A 69 -6.06 -2.05 -1.70
C ARG A 69 -6.85 -2.11 -0.40
N LYS A 70 -6.43 -1.37 0.63
CA LYS A 70 -7.16 -1.27 1.90
C LYS A 70 -8.51 -0.57 1.68
N TYR A 71 -8.54 0.54 0.95
CA TYR A 71 -9.77 1.25 0.58
C TYR A 71 -10.78 0.33 -0.12
N ARG A 72 -10.36 -0.49 -1.09
CA ARG A 72 -11.26 -1.43 -1.78
C ARG A 72 -11.95 -2.40 -0.82
N LYS A 73 -11.31 -2.77 0.30
CA LYS A 73 -11.88 -3.66 1.32
C LYS A 73 -12.78 -2.91 2.31
N SER A 74 -12.54 -1.63 2.53
CA SER A 74 -13.26 -0.76 3.48
C SER A 74 -14.15 0.28 2.81
N ARG A 75 -14.49 0.09 1.52
CA ARG A 75 -15.21 1.06 0.68
C ARG A 75 -16.59 1.45 1.24
N GLN A 76 -17.19 0.60 2.06
CA GLN A 76 -18.45 0.87 2.75
C GLN A 76 -18.32 1.87 3.92
N PHE A 77 -17.09 2.15 4.38
CA PHE A 77 -16.82 3.01 5.53
C PHE A 77 -15.99 4.24 5.18
N ILE A 78 -15.16 4.15 4.13
CA ILE A 78 -14.18 5.19 3.78
C ILE A 78 -14.58 5.83 2.46
N THR A 79 -14.56 7.16 2.42
CA THR A 79 -14.85 7.94 1.21
C THR A 79 -13.59 8.18 0.38
N GLU A 80 -13.75 8.43 -0.92
CA GLU A 80 -12.62 8.76 -1.81
C GLU A 80 -11.80 9.96 -1.31
N GLN A 81 -12.48 10.98 -0.76
CA GLN A 81 -11.81 12.16 -0.20
C GLN A 81 -10.89 11.79 0.97
N GLN A 82 -11.33 10.90 1.86
CA GLN A 82 -10.52 10.44 3.00
C GLN A 82 -9.30 9.64 2.52
N VAL A 83 -9.46 8.83 1.47
CA VAL A 83 -8.34 8.11 0.85
C VAL A 83 -7.32 9.10 0.28
N ILE A 84 -7.79 10.13 -0.43
CA ILE A 84 -6.93 11.19 -0.98
C ILE A 84 -6.14 11.87 0.15
N THR A 85 -6.80 12.22 1.26
CA THR A 85 -6.12 12.81 2.43
C THR A 85 -5.02 11.90 2.99
N VAL A 86 -5.24 10.58 3.06
CA VAL A 86 -4.22 9.62 3.51
C VAL A 86 -3.06 9.53 2.53
N LEU A 87 -3.33 9.49 1.22
CA LEU A 87 -2.29 9.48 0.18
C LEU A 87 -1.41 10.75 0.22
N GLN A 88 -2.01 11.90 0.50
CA GLN A 88 -1.33 13.19 0.61
C GLN A 88 -0.50 13.32 1.89
N ASN A 89 -1.09 12.98 3.04
CA ASN A 89 -0.44 13.18 4.34
C ASN A 89 0.59 12.08 4.64
N GLY A 90 0.31 10.87 4.17
CA GLY A 90 1.09 9.67 4.44
C GLY A 90 2.35 9.51 3.60
N VAL A 91 2.45 10.20 2.45
CA VAL A 91 3.65 10.13 1.59
C VAL A 91 4.84 10.87 2.22
N LYS A 92 6.07 10.48 1.87
CA LYS A 92 7.29 11.17 2.34
C LYS A 92 7.32 12.63 1.92
N ASN A 93 7.91 13.48 2.77
CA ASN A 93 8.01 14.93 2.53
C ASN A 93 8.73 15.29 1.22
N SER A 94 9.72 14.49 0.80
CA SER A 94 10.43 14.68 -0.47
C SER A 94 9.53 14.60 -1.71
N LEU A 95 8.38 13.93 -1.59
CA LEU A 95 7.39 13.74 -2.65
C LEU A 95 6.17 14.66 -2.48
N LYS A 96 5.91 15.15 -1.26
CA LYS A 96 4.76 16.02 -0.98
C LYS A 96 4.74 17.26 -1.87
N GLU A 97 5.88 17.92 -2.06
CA GLU A 97 5.94 19.15 -2.85
C GLU A 97 5.60 18.96 -4.34
N HIS A 98 5.89 17.79 -4.92
CA HIS A 98 5.53 17.48 -6.31
C HIS A 98 4.05 17.10 -6.42
N LEU A 99 3.56 16.33 -5.46
CA LEU A 99 2.17 15.87 -5.41
C LEU A 99 1.18 17.00 -5.12
N ILE A 100 1.54 17.95 -4.24
CA ILE A 100 0.75 19.16 -3.95
C ILE A 100 0.56 20.03 -5.20
N ARG A 101 1.53 20.04 -6.13
CA ARG A 101 1.42 20.82 -7.37
C ARG A 101 0.35 20.29 -8.32
N ASN A 102 0.15 18.97 -8.35
CA ASN A 102 -0.83 18.31 -9.21
C ASN A 102 -2.16 18.03 -8.50
N GLU A 103 -2.24 18.29 -7.18
CA GLU A 103 -3.37 17.96 -6.32
C GLU A 103 -4.73 18.42 -6.85
N LYS A 104 -4.80 19.62 -7.45
CA LYS A 104 -6.07 20.19 -7.94
C LYS A 104 -6.67 19.43 -9.13
N GLU A 105 -5.86 18.64 -9.82
CA GLU A 105 -6.26 17.90 -11.01
C GLU A 105 -6.67 16.46 -10.69
N ILE A 106 -6.30 15.94 -9.51
CA ILE A 106 -6.50 14.54 -9.15
C ILE A 106 -7.75 14.39 -8.28
N LYS A 107 -8.79 13.76 -8.84
CA LYS A 107 -10.09 13.62 -8.16
C LYS A 107 -10.35 12.20 -7.67
N LYS A 108 -9.55 11.22 -8.12
CA LYS A 108 -9.74 9.81 -7.77
C LYS A 108 -8.48 9.18 -7.18
N PRO A 109 -8.60 8.30 -6.16
CA PRO A 109 -7.47 7.56 -5.62
C PRO A 109 -6.64 6.79 -6.66
N GLU A 110 -7.28 6.26 -7.71
CA GLU A 110 -6.59 5.54 -8.77
C GLU A 110 -5.68 6.44 -9.62
N GLU A 111 -6.06 7.70 -9.81
CA GLU A 111 -5.27 8.68 -10.57
C GLU A 111 -3.99 9.02 -9.79
N TRP A 112 -4.07 9.10 -8.45
CA TRP A 112 -2.89 9.27 -7.59
C TRP A 112 -1.82 8.19 -7.82
N LEU A 113 -2.23 6.93 -8.06
CA LEU A 113 -1.29 5.85 -8.36
C LEU A 113 -0.53 6.06 -9.67
N GLN A 114 -1.17 6.68 -10.67
CA GLN A 114 -0.52 7.01 -11.92
C GLN A 114 0.56 8.07 -11.73
N PHE A 115 0.25 9.14 -11.00
CA PHE A 115 1.24 10.17 -10.64
C PHE A 115 2.40 9.60 -9.82
N ALA A 116 2.13 8.70 -8.86
CA ALA A 116 3.18 8.03 -8.09
C ALA A 116 4.14 7.21 -8.97
N ARG A 117 3.62 6.56 -10.03
CA ARG A 117 4.44 5.80 -10.99
C ARG A 117 5.33 6.70 -11.83
N GLU A 118 4.77 7.80 -12.33
CA GLU A 118 5.51 8.79 -13.10
C GLU A 118 6.63 9.42 -12.26
N GLU A 119 6.32 9.75 -11.01
CA GLU A 119 7.30 10.35 -10.10
C GLU A 119 8.41 9.37 -9.71
N GLU A 120 8.09 8.12 -9.38
CA GLU A 120 9.13 7.11 -9.09
C GLU A 120 10.05 6.89 -10.30
N TYR A 121 9.50 6.96 -11.51
CA TYR A 121 10.26 6.90 -12.74
C TYR A 121 11.21 8.11 -12.91
N ILE A 122 10.74 9.32 -12.63
CA ILE A 122 11.56 10.54 -12.65
C ILE A 122 12.69 10.47 -11.62
N GLN A 123 12.38 10.07 -10.38
CA GLN A 123 13.38 9.96 -9.33
C GLN A 123 14.46 8.92 -9.66
N LYS A 124 14.08 7.77 -10.21
CA LYS A 124 15.03 6.78 -10.71
C LYS A 124 15.95 7.36 -11.80
N ARG A 125 15.43 8.16 -12.73
CA ARG A 125 16.27 8.83 -13.74
C ARG A 125 17.24 9.85 -13.14
N ILE A 126 16.79 10.63 -12.16
CA ILE A 126 17.65 11.62 -11.48
C ILE A 126 18.77 10.90 -10.71
N GLN A 127 18.44 9.85 -9.95
CA GLN A 127 19.41 9.04 -9.22
C GLN A 127 20.44 8.41 -10.16
N GLN A 128 20.01 7.92 -11.32
CA GLN A 128 20.91 7.36 -12.34
C GLN A 128 21.87 8.41 -12.93
N LYS A 129 21.41 9.66 -13.11
CA LYS A 129 22.28 10.77 -13.56
C LYS A 129 23.31 11.16 -12.51
N ILE A 130 22.96 11.09 -11.23
CA ILE A 130 23.87 11.41 -10.11
C ILE A 130 24.91 10.30 -9.89
N ASN A 131 24.56 9.05 -10.16
CA ASN A 131 25.47 7.90 -10.05
C ASN A 131 26.37 7.68 -11.28
N VAL A 132 26.34 8.55 -12.29
CA VAL A 132 27.36 8.53 -13.34
C VAL A 132 28.67 9.04 -12.72
N PRO A 133 29.75 8.25 -12.67
CA PRO A 133 31.03 8.75 -12.19
C PRO A 133 31.40 9.98 -13.02
N HIS A 134 31.68 11.10 -12.36
CA HIS A 134 32.40 12.19 -12.99
C HIS A 134 33.76 11.63 -13.40
N HIS A 135 33.88 11.20 -14.66
CA HIS A 135 35.17 11.16 -15.30
C HIS A 135 35.60 12.61 -15.44
N GLU A 136 36.37 13.09 -14.47
CA GLU A 136 37.21 14.26 -14.67
C GLU A 136 37.92 14.07 -16.01
N PRO A 137 37.74 14.98 -16.98
CA PRO A 137 38.57 14.95 -18.17
C PRO A 137 40.00 15.13 -17.67
N LYS A 138 40.83 14.09 -17.83
CA LYS A 138 42.27 14.21 -17.64
C LYS A 138 42.74 15.35 -18.53
N ASN A 139 43.00 16.51 -17.91
CA ASN A 139 43.69 17.62 -18.53
C ASN A 139 45.04 17.10 -19.01
N LEU A 140 45.12 16.69 -20.27
CA LEU A 140 46.39 16.49 -20.95
C LEU A 140 46.97 17.88 -21.18
N PRO A 141 48.17 18.19 -20.65
CA PRO A 141 48.78 19.50 -20.88
C PRO A 141 49.06 19.66 -22.38
N PHE A 142 48.51 20.74 -22.94
CA PHE A 142 48.49 21.03 -24.38
C PHE A 142 49.82 21.55 -24.94
N PHE A 143 50.91 21.51 -24.17
CA PHE A 143 52.20 22.05 -24.59
C PHE A 143 53.31 21.01 -24.44
N GLU A 144 53.55 20.29 -25.53
CA GLU A 144 54.90 19.90 -25.95
C GLU A 144 54.89 19.76 -27.49
N ARG A 145 54.93 20.91 -28.16
CA ARG A 145 55.54 21.06 -29.48
C ARG A 145 56.48 22.25 -29.43
N THR A 146 57.60 22.12 -30.15
CA THR A 146 58.83 22.95 -30.19
C THR A 146 59.78 22.60 -29.04
N LEU A 147 60.98 22.06 -29.28
CA LEU A 147 61.93 22.22 -30.39
C LEU A 147 62.54 20.88 -30.85
#